data_AF-A0A2N6CN36-F1
#
_entry.id   AF-A0A2N6CN36-F1
#
_cell.length_a   1.000
_cell.length_b   1.000
_cell.length_c   1.000
_cell.angle_alpha   90.00
_cell.angle_beta   90.00
_cell.angle_gamma   90.00
#
_symmetry.space_group_name_H-M   'P 1'
#
loop_
_entity.id
_entity.type
_entity.pdbx_description
1 polymer ?
#
loop_
_entity_poly.entity_id
_entity_poly.type
_entity_poly.pdbx_seq_one_letter_code
_entity_poly.pdbx_strand_id
1 'polypeptide(L)'
;AIAALQRGLEIYPDDVDASRQLAWELATAPDPGLRDAVEARRLAEFAFAKNAGNPLASDTLAAAMAENGIYTEAAALAETALGLLQDNEDQLRGEIIERRELYLANKPYRQTIPQN
;
A
#
# COMPACT_ATOMS: atom_id res chain seq x y z
N ALA A 1 -2.12 11.12 10.30
CA ALA A 1 -3.17 10.40 9.56
C ALA A 1 -3.59 9.12 10.28
N ILE A 2 -2.65 8.24 10.63
CA ILE A 2 -2.88 6.92 11.29
C ILE A 2 -3.94 6.95 12.41
N ALA A 3 -3.80 7.80 13.42
CA ALA A 3 -4.74 7.84 14.55
C ALA A 3 -6.19 8.19 14.15
N ALA A 4 -6.38 9.03 13.12
CA ALA A 4 -7.70 9.38 12.63
C ALA A 4 -8.33 8.21 11.85
N LEU A 5 -7.54 7.50 11.06
CA LEU A 5 -7.98 6.31 10.32
C LEU A 5 -8.34 5.16 11.25
N GLN A 6 -7.52 4.91 12.28
CA GLN A 6 -7.82 3.91 13.32
C GLN A 6 -9.15 4.20 14.00
N ARG A 7 -9.37 5.45 14.41
CA ARG A 7 -10.64 5.87 15.03
C ARG A 7 -11.83 5.78 14.07
N GLY A 8 -11.61 6.08 12.78
CA GLY A 8 -12.63 5.87 11.75
C GLY A 8 -13.03 4.40 11.64
N LEU A 9 -12.06 3.49 11.65
CA LEU A 9 -12.28 2.04 11.59
C LEU A 9 -12.88 1.46 12.88
N GLU A 10 -12.68 2.08 14.05
CA GLU A 10 -13.42 1.71 15.26
C GLU A 10 -14.93 1.94 15.11
N ILE A 11 -15.33 2.96 14.34
CA ILE A 11 -16.73 3.31 14.10
C ILE A 11 -17.28 2.56 12.88
N TYR A 12 -16.46 2.43 11.84
CA TYR A 12 -16.79 1.81 10.56
C TYR A 12 -15.74 0.76 10.17
N PRO A 13 -15.78 -0.44 10.77
CA PRO A 13 -14.73 -1.45 10.60
C PRO A 13 -14.66 -2.03 9.17
N ASP A 14 -15.71 -1.87 8.38
CA ASP A 14 -15.80 -2.35 7.01
C ASP A 14 -15.44 -1.28 5.95
N ASP A 15 -14.95 -0.10 6.38
CA ASP A 15 -14.52 0.94 5.46
C ASP A 15 -13.25 0.51 4.70
N VAL A 16 -13.45 0.14 3.44
CA VAL A 16 -12.42 -0.37 2.54
C VAL A 16 -11.36 0.69 2.24
N ASP A 17 -11.78 1.94 2.05
CA ASP A 17 -10.86 3.02 1.71
C ASP A 17 -10.03 3.45 2.91
N ALA A 18 -10.65 3.54 4.10
CA ALA A 18 -9.93 3.80 5.34
C ALA A 18 -8.96 2.66 5.67
N SER A 19 -9.35 1.41 5.45
CA SER A 19 -8.48 0.23 5.63
C SER A 19 -7.29 0.27 4.69
N ARG A 20 -7.52 0.54 3.39
CA ARG A 20 -6.46 0.69 2.40
C ARG A 20 -5.51 1.83 2.78
N GLN A 21 -6.03 2.99 3.14
CA GLN A 21 -5.20 4.14 3.48
C GLN A 21 -4.39 3.88 4.75
N LEU A 22 -4.97 3.26 5.78
CA LEU A 22 -4.25 2.92 7.00
C LEU A 22 -3.16 1.88 6.72
N ALA A 23 -3.45 0.88 5.90
CA ALA A 23 -2.48 -0.11 5.48
C ALA A 23 -1.26 0.53 4.78
N TRP A 24 -1.53 1.46 3.87
CA TRP A 24 -0.49 2.22 3.17
C TRP A 24 0.42 2.97 4.15
N GLU A 25 -0.16 3.72 5.07
CA GLU A 25 0.58 4.49 6.08
C GLU A 25 1.41 3.56 6.98
N LEU A 26 0.85 2.46 7.47
CA LEU A 26 1.56 1.50 8.33
C LEU A 26 2.69 0.76 7.58
N ALA A 27 2.55 0.52 6.28
CA ALA A 27 3.57 -0.14 5.46
C ALA A 27 4.70 0.80 5.05
N THR A 28 4.38 2.05 4.73
CA THR A 28 5.30 2.97 4.05
C THR A 28 5.79 4.11 4.94
N ALA A 29 5.32 4.20 6.19
CA ALA A 29 5.70 5.25 7.12
C ALA A 29 7.23 5.41 7.25
N PRO A 30 7.75 6.64 7.17
CA PRO A 30 9.18 6.91 7.32
C PRO A 30 9.66 6.59 8.74
N ASP A 31 8.83 6.91 9.74
CA ASP A 31 9.12 6.63 11.14
C ASP A 31 8.93 5.13 11.45
N PRO A 32 9.98 4.39 11.86
CA PRO A 32 9.85 2.99 12.27
C PRO A 32 8.86 2.77 13.42
N GLY A 33 8.66 3.75 14.31
CA GLY A 33 7.71 3.63 15.43
C GLY A 33 6.24 3.65 15.01
N LEU A 34 5.96 4.10 13.79
CA LEU A 34 4.62 4.11 13.20
C LEU A 34 4.36 2.92 12.28
N ARG A 35 5.39 2.13 11.98
CA ARG A 35 5.25 0.98 11.08
C ARG A 35 4.74 -0.25 11.83
N ASP A 36 3.77 -0.91 11.22
CA ASP A 36 3.28 -2.21 11.66
C ASP A 36 3.05 -3.07 10.42
N ALA A 37 4.03 -3.91 10.10
CA ALA A 37 4.01 -4.77 8.94
C ALA A 37 2.82 -5.76 8.97
N VAL A 38 2.49 -6.26 10.17
CA VAL A 38 1.46 -7.29 10.36
C VAL A 38 0.09 -6.66 10.14
N GLU A 39 -0.17 -5.53 10.80
CA GLU A 39 -1.46 -4.85 10.67
C GLU A 39 -1.63 -4.22 9.28
N ALA A 40 -0.56 -3.67 8.69
CA ALA A 40 -0.59 -3.17 7.32
C ALA A 40 -1.02 -4.26 6.34
N ARG A 41 -0.44 -5.45 6.46
CA ARG A 41 -0.80 -6.59 5.62
C ARG A 41 -2.26 -6.99 5.80
N ARG A 42 -2.72 -7.13 7.05
CA ARG A 42 -4.11 -7.53 7.35
C ARG A 42 -5.13 -6.58 6.72
N LEU A 43 -4.90 -5.28 6.85
CA LEU A 43 -5.77 -4.25 6.30
C LEU A 43 -5.69 -4.18 4.77
N ALA A 44 -4.50 -4.33 4.20
CA ALA A 44 -4.32 -4.36 2.75
C ALA A 44 -4.99 -5.58 2.11
N GLU A 45 -4.87 -6.77 2.72
CA GLU A 45 -5.53 -8.00 2.27
C GLU A 45 -7.05 -7.84 2.30
N PHE A 46 -7.59 -7.24 3.37
CA PHE A 46 -9.02 -6.91 3.45
C PHE A 46 -9.46 -5.99 2.31
N ALA A 47 -8.73 -4.88 2.10
CA ALA A 47 -9.09 -3.91 1.05
C ALA A 47 -9.01 -4.53 -0.36
N PHE A 48 -7.97 -5.32 -0.63
CA PHE A 48 -7.79 -6.04 -1.88
C PHE A 48 -8.91 -7.07 -2.10
N ALA A 49 -9.27 -7.85 -1.09
CA ALA A 49 -10.35 -8.84 -1.19
C ALA A 49 -11.72 -8.20 -1.49
N LYS A 50 -11.94 -6.96 -1.05
CA LYS A 50 -13.19 -6.22 -1.31
C LYS A 50 -13.21 -5.53 -2.67
N ASN A 51 -12.06 -5.11 -3.19
CA ASN A 51 -11.97 -4.46 -4.49
C ASN A 51 -10.63 -4.70 -5.20
N ALA A 52 -10.43 -5.92 -5.69
CA ALA A 52 -9.22 -6.30 -6.43
C ALA A 52 -9.07 -5.58 -7.78
N GLY A 53 -10.14 -4.96 -8.30
CA GLY A 53 -10.10 -4.16 -9.52
C GLY A 53 -9.57 -2.73 -9.30
N ASN A 54 -9.32 -2.32 -8.06
CA ASN A 54 -8.75 -1.01 -7.76
C ASN A 54 -7.21 -1.09 -7.80
N PRO A 55 -6.53 -0.32 -8.67
CA PRO A 55 -5.07 -0.31 -8.75
C PRO A 55 -4.42 0.07 -7.40
N LEU A 56 -5.03 0.98 -6.65
CA LEU A 56 -4.53 1.40 -5.34
C LEU A 56 -4.61 0.29 -4.28
N ALA A 57 -5.60 -0.59 -4.37
CA ALA A 57 -5.71 -1.72 -3.44
C ALA A 57 -4.59 -2.74 -3.69
N SER A 58 -4.31 -3.04 -4.96
CA SER A 58 -3.22 -3.93 -5.38
C SER A 58 -1.85 -3.36 -4.98
N ASP A 59 -1.62 -2.08 -5.23
CA ASP A 59 -0.36 -1.41 -4.91
C ASP A 59 -0.14 -1.25 -3.40
N THR A 60 -1.21 -1.00 -2.63
CA THR A 60 -1.12 -0.98 -1.16
C THR A 60 -0.73 -2.34 -0.60
N LEU A 61 -1.32 -3.43 -1.13
CA LEU A 61 -0.94 -4.78 -0.73
C LEU A 61 0.50 -5.10 -1.12
N ALA A 62 0.96 -4.63 -2.28
CA ALA A 62 2.36 -4.75 -2.68
C ALA A 62 3.31 -4.09 -1.66
N ALA A 63 3.01 -2.86 -1.24
CA ALA A 63 3.80 -2.16 -0.23
C ALA A 63 3.81 -2.90 1.12
N ALA A 64 2.65 -3.39 1.57
CA ALA A 64 2.56 -4.15 2.81
C ALA A 64 3.31 -5.50 2.75
N MET A 65 3.26 -6.20 1.61
CA MET A 65 4.02 -7.43 1.41
C MET A 65 5.53 -7.19 1.39
N ALA A 66 5.98 -6.13 0.73
CA ALA A 66 7.39 -5.74 0.72
C ALA A 66 7.88 -5.39 2.13
N GLU A 67 7.03 -4.78 2.96
CA GLU A 67 7.37 -4.51 4.36
C GLU A 67 7.53 -5.78 5.21
N ASN A 68 6.81 -6.84 4.87
CA ASN A 68 6.97 -8.16 5.48
C ASN A 68 8.12 -8.98 4.86
N GLY A 69 8.91 -8.40 3.96
CA GLY A 69 10.00 -9.09 3.27
C GLY A 69 9.55 -10.05 2.14
N ILE A 70 8.28 -10.00 1.76
CA ILE A 70 7.69 -10.85 0.71
C ILE A 70 7.77 -10.11 -0.64
N TYR A 71 8.99 -9.93 -1.13
CA TYR A 71 9.26 -9.06 -2.27
C TYR A 71 8.77 -9.61 -3.62
N THR A 72 8.81 -10.93 -3.81
CA THR A 72 8.36 -11.55 -5.07
C THR A 72 6.86 -11.34 -5.31
N GLU A 73 6.04 -11.55 -4.29
CA GLU A 73 4.59 -11.31 -4.38
C GLU A 73 4.28 -9.81 -4.47
N ALA A 74 5.04 -8.98 -3.75
CA ALA A 74 4.91 -7.52 -3.87
C ALA A 74 5.11 -7.02 -5.31
N ALA A 75 6.14 -7.51 -6.01
CA ALA A 75 6.38 -7.13 -7.40
C ALA A 75 5.22 -7.57 -8.32
N ALA A 76 4.69 -8.78 -8.14
CA ALA A 76 3.56 -9.29 -8.93
C ALA A 76 2.27 -8.48 -8.70
N LEU A 77 2.02 -8.05 -7.46
CA LEU A 77 0.89 -7.18 -7.14
C LEU A 77 1.05 -5.77 -7.71
N ALA A 78 2.27 -5.22 -7.73
CA ALA A 78 2.54 -3.94 -8.38
C ALA A 78 2.32 -4.03 -9.90
N GLU A 79 2.69 -5.16 -10.54
CA GLU A 79 2.36 -5.41 -11.95
C GLU A 79 0.85 -5.49 -12.18
N THR A 80 0.13 -6.16 -11.28
CA THR A 80 -1.34 -6.19 -11.32
C THR A 80 -1.92 -4.78 -11.24
N ALA A 81 -1.42 -3.95 -10.33
CA ALA A 81 -1.84 -2.55 -10.21
C ALA A 81 -1.62 -1.78 -11.52
N LEU A 82 -0.46 -1.93 -12.16
CA LEU A 82 -0.14 -1.29 -13.45
C LEU A 82 -1.09 -1.70 -14.59
N GLY A 83 -1.56 -2.95 -14.57
CA GLY A 83 -2.52 -3.47 -15.54
C GLY A 83 -3.96 -2.98 -15.33
N LEU A 84 -4.28 -2.47 -14.14
CA LEU A 84 -5.59 -1.91 -13.80
C LEU A 84 -5.69 -0.39 -14.05
N LEU A 85 -4.55 0.28 -14.24
CA LEU A 85 -4.51 1.72 -14.47
C LEU A 85 -5.09 2.11 -15.83
N GLN A 86 -5.80 3.23 -15.84
CA GLN A 86 -6.27 3.88 -17.06
C GLN A 86 -5.14 4.69 -17.73
N ASP A 87 -5.34 5.08 -18.99
CA ASP A 87 -4.34 5.79 -19.79
C ASP A 87 -4.02 7.20 -19.28
N ASN A 88 -4.92 7.80 -18.48
CA ASN A 88 -4.74 9.14 -17.90
C ASN A 88 -4.05 9.14 -16.52
N GLU A 89 -3.64 7.97 -16.01
CA GLU A 89 -3.03 7.82 -14.68
C GLU A 89 -1.50 7.77 -14.74
N ASP A 90 -0.88 8.57 -15.62
CA ASP A 90 0.57 8.54 -15.89
C ASP A 90 1.43 8.75 -14.64
N GLN A 91 1.01 9.66 -13.75
CA GLN A 91 1.73 9.90 -12.50
C GLN A 91 1.73 8.66 -11.61
N LEU A 92 0.55 8.08 -11.35
CA LEU A 92 0.41 6.88 -10.52
C LEU A 92 1.12 5.69 -11.16
N ARG A 93 1.10 5.58 -12.49
CA ARG A 93 1.85 4.58 -13.26
C ARG A 93 3.35 4.69 -12.99
N GLY A 94 3.92 5.89 -13.05
CA GLY A 94 5.33 6.14 -12.73
C GLY A 94 5.67 5.73 -11.30
N GLU A 95 4.85 6.15 -10.33
CA GLU A 95 5.06 5.81 -8.92
C GLU A 95 5.02 4.29 -8.65
N ILE A 96 4.07 3.55 -9.25
CA ILE A 96 3.98 2.10 -9.09
C ILE A 96 5.19 1.40 -9.75
N ILE A 97 5.68 1.89 -10.89
CA ILE A 97 6.89 1.35 -11.54
C ILE A 97 8.10 1.51 -10.61
N GLU A 98 8.31 2.70 -10.04
CA GLU A 98 9.42 2.94 -9.10
C GLU A 98 9.33 1.99 -7.89
N ARG A 99 8.14 1.82 -7.31
CA ARG A 99 7.92 0.90 -6.20
C ARG A 99 8.21 -0.54 -6.57
N ARG A 100 7.75 -0.99 -7.74
CA ARG A 100 8.01 -2.33 -8.27
C ARG A 100 9.51 -2.58 -8.43
N GLU A 101 10.26 -1.63 -8.95
CA GLU A 101 11.72 -1.74 -9.09
C GLU A 101 12.42 -1.90 -7.73
N LEU A 102 11.96 -1.18 -6.70
CA LEU A 102 12.44 -1.37 -5.33
C LEU A 102 12.15 -2.79 -4.84
N TYR A 103 10.95 -3.31 -5.08
CA TYR A 103 10.58 -4.67 -4.65
C TYR A 103 11.43 -5.73 -5.37
N LEU A 104 11.70 -5.58 -6.68
CA LEU A 104 12.61 -6.46 -7.42
C LEU A 104 14.05 -6.42 -6.88
N ALA A 105 14.47 -5.28 -6.30
CA ALA A 105 15.74 -5.13 -5.61
C ALA A 105 15.71 -5.58 -4.14
N ASN A 106 14.63 -6.22 -3.68
CA ASN A 106 14.39 -6.60 -2.29
C ASN A 106 14.45 -5.42 -1.29
N LYS A 107 13.91 -4.27 -1.70
CA LYS A 107 13.84 -3.06 -0.86
C LYS A 107 12.38 -2.65 -0.66
N PRO A 108 11.94 -2.35 0.58
CA PRO A 108 10.62 -1.81 0.81
C PRO A 108 10.58 -0.34 0.39
N TYR A 109 9.40 0.11 -0.04
CA TYR A 109 9.15 1.53 -0.30
C TYR A 109 8.87 2.27 1.01
N ARG A 110 9.39 3.50 1.12
CA ARG A 110 9.12 4.42 2.22
C ARG A 110 8.66 5.74 1.65
N GLN A 111 7.57 6.28 2.19
CA GLN A 111 7.18 7.65 1.90
C GLN A 111 8.29 8.58 2.34
N THR A 112 8.79 9.38 1.42
CA THR A 112 9.63 10.53 1.76
C THR A 112 8.68 11.65 2.17
N ILE A 113 8.80 12.15 3.40
CA ILE A 113 8.09 13.37 3.79
C ILE A 113 8.66 14.48 2.91
N PRO A 114 7.87 15.17 2.07
CA PRO A 114 8.37 16.36 1.41
C PRO A 114 8.73 17.35 2.52
N GLN A 115 10.02 17.66 2.67
CA GLN A 115 10.47 18.74 3.54
C GLN A 115 9.94 20.04 2.93
N ASN A 116 8.88 20.61 3.51
CA ASN A 116 8.41 21.95 3.19
C ASN A 116 8.05 22.67 4.48
#